data_AF-A0A0R1P488-F1
#
_entry.id   AF-A0A0R1P488-F1
#
_cell.length_a   1.000
_cell.length_b   1.000
_cell.length_c   1.000
_cell.angle_alpha   90.00
_cell.angle_beta   90.00
_cell.angle_gamma   90.00
#
_symmetry.space_group_name_H-M   'P 1'
#
loop_
_entity.id
_entity.type
_entity.pdbx_description
1 polymer ?
#
loop_
_entity_poly.entity_id
_entity_poly.type
_entity_poly.pdbx_seq_one_letter_code
_entity_poly.pdbx_strand_id
1 'polypeptide(L)'
;MLSINNLNVIVQLKWGWQYVIRENKELSLKIEQNINLLVARYDSLNPGSFRTGSVTVELGNDKGEWKPQELDYQSEVDFFNNLMQKDTSVTDKAMTLMYHNMRNQLFGDGNKRTAILVANKLMIDHGAGLINVPLDKRDVWNNLISKYYLSGDMKTLKDWTYVNGIQGVTFDHKQNLPKPDINPEDYE
;
A
#
# COMPACT_ATOMS: atom_id res chain seq x y z
N MET A 1 3.53 27.62 -3.49
CA MET A 1 3.21 27.07 -4.83
C MET A 1 3.61 25.60 -4.83
N LEU A 2 2.70 24.67 -5.13
CA LEU A 2 3.05 23.24 -5.24
C LEU A 2 3.94 23.05 -6.47
N SER A 3 5.01 22.27 -6.36
CA SER A 3 5.85 21.93 -7.51
C SER A 3 5.08 21.04 -8.50
N ILE A 4 5.47 21.08 -9.78
CA ILE A 4 4.90 20.20 -10.82
C ILE A 4 5.07 18.72 -10.42
N ASN A 5 6.20 18.36 -9.80
CA ASN A 5 6.42 17.00 -9.30
C ASN A 5 5.40 16.61 -8.23
N ASN A 6 5.08 17.50 -7.29
CA ASN A 6 4.06 17.22 -6.27
C ASN A 6 2.67 17.05 -6.89
N LEU A 7 2.33 17.83 -7.92
CA LEU A 7 1.08 17.68 -8.65
C LEU A 7 1.00 16.31 -9.34
N ASN A 8 2.09 15.88 -9.98
CA ASN A 8 2.17 14.58 -10.63
C ASN A 8 1.95 13.44 -9.62
N VAL A 9 2.58 13.50 -8.45
CA VAL A 9 2.40 12.50 -7.38
C VAL A 9 0.94 12.40 -6.95
N ILE A 10 0.27 13.54 -6.72
CA ILE A 10 -1.15 13.57 -6.31
C ILE A 10 -2.03 12.95 -7.39
N VAL A 11 -1.83 13.34 -8.65
CA VAL A 11 -2.62 12.84 -9.79
C VAL A 11 -2.40 11.33 -9.95
N GLN A 12 -1.16 10.85 -9.91
CA GLN A 12 -0.87 9.43 -10.05
C GLN A 12 -1.40 8.60 -8.87
N LEU A 13 -1.37 9.12 -7.64
CA LEU A 13 -2.01 8.46 -6.50
C LEU A 13 -3.53 8.35 -6.67
N LYS A 14 -4.18 9.40 -7.19
CA LYS A 14 -5.62 9.34 -7.53
C LYS A 14 -5.90 8.23 -8.54
N TRP A 15 -5.11 8.13 -9.61
CA TRP A 15 -5.25 7.06 -10.60
C TRP A 15 -5.03 5.68 -10.00
N GLY A 16 -4.03 5.53 -9.12
CA GLY A 16 -3.78 4.29 -8.39
C GLY A 16 -4.97 3.85 -7.54
N TRP A 17 -5.59 4.77 -6.79
CA TRP A 17 -6.82 4.50 -6.04
C TRP A 17 -7.99 4.11 -6.94
N GLN A 18 -8.21 4.85 -8.04
CA GLN A 18 -9.26 4.51 -9.00
C GLN A 18 -9.07 3.12 -9.60
N TYR A 19 -7.82 2.73 -9.89
CA TYR A 19 -7.50 1.39 -10.36
C TYR A 19 -7.82 0.33 -9.30
N VAL A 20 -7.32 0.51 -8.07
CA VAL A 20 -7.56 -0.43 -6.95
C VAL A 20 -9.04 -0.66 -6.68
N ILE A 21 -9.87 0.39 -6.77
CA ILE A 21 -11.32 0.30 -6.51
C ILE A 21 -12.08 -0.38 -7.66
N ARG A 22 -11.63 -0.23 -8.91
CA ARG A 22 -12.35 -0.71 -10.10
C ARG A 22 -11.90 -2.07 -10.59
N GLU A 23 -10.67 -2.47 -10.27
CA GLU A 23 -10.10 -3.74 -10.68
C GLU A 23 -10.78 -4.89 -9.94
N ASN A 24 -11.53 -5.71 -10.67
CA ASN A 24 -12.30 -6.83 -10.12
C ASN A 24 -11.48 -8.13 -10.00
N LYS A 25 -10.30 -8.18 -10.60
CA LYS A 25 -9.40 -9.34 -10.46
C LYS A 25 -8.85 -9.41 -9.04
N GLU A 26 -8.62 -10.63 -8.58
CA GLU A 26 -7.93 -10.90 -7.32
C GLU A 26 -6.52 -10.30 -7.35
N LEU A 27 -6.05 -9.89 -6.16
CA LEU A 27 -4.71 -9.37 -6.00
C LEU A 27 -3.68 -10.41 -6.47
N SER A 28 -2.71 -9.95 -7.24
CA SER A 28 -1.56 -10.74 -7.71
C SER A 28 -0.36 -9.82 -7.91
N LEU A 29 0.84 -10.40 -8.09
CA LEU A 29 2.04 -9.63 -8.42
C LEU A 29 1.85 -8.78 -9.69
N LYS A 30 1.03 -9.22 -10.64
CA LYS A 30 0.71 -8.43 -11.83
C LYS A 30 -0.13 -7.19 -11.52
N ILE A 31 -1.10 -7.31 -10.61
CA ILE A 31 -1.88 -6.16 -10.11
C ILE A 31 -0.94 -5.18 -9.37
N GLU A 32 0.01 -5.69 -8.58
CA GLU A 32 1.03 -4.87 -7.93
C GLU A 32 1.91 -4.10 -8.93
N GLN A 33 2.38 -4.75 -9.99
CA GLN A 33 3.09 -4.09 -11.10
C GLN A 33 2.24 -3.00 -11.76
N ASN A 34 0.96 -3.27 -12.02
CA ASN A 34 0.04 -2.29 -12.61
C ASN A 34 -0.17 -1.08 -11.68
N ILE A 35 -0.26 -1.31 -10.37
CA ILE A 35 -0.32 -0.23 -9.38
C ILE A 35 0.96 0.61 -9.44
N ASN A 36 2.14 -0.01 -9.45
CA ASN A 36 3.42 0.72 -9.55
C ASN A 36 3.55 1.50 -10.86
N LEU A 37 3.12 0.93 -11.99
CA LEU A 37 3.09 1.59 -13.30
C LEU A 37 2.33 2.93 -13.25
N LEU A 38 1.25 2.99 -12.45
CA LEU A 38 0.48 4.21 -12.25
C LEU A 38 1.20 5.16 -11.28
N VAL A 39 1.49 4.71 -10.06
CA VAL A 39 1.95 5.63 -9.01
C VAL A 39 3.38 6.15 -9.18
N ALA A 40 4.21 5.44 -9.95
CA ALA A 40 5.61 5.78 -10.21
C ALA A 40 5.85 6.25 -11.65
N ARG A 41 4.79 6.52 -12.43
CA ARG A 41 4.87 6.84 -13.88
C ARG A 41 5.91 7.90 -14.24
N TYR A 42 6.06 8.92 -13.40
CA TYR A 42 6.95 10.05 -13.63
C TYR A 42 8.15 10.09 -12.69
N ASP A 43 8.28 9.11 -11.80
CA ASP A 43 9.33 9.06 -10.78
C ASP A 43 10.34 7.93 -11.07
N SER A 44 9.88 6.84 -11.70
CA SER A 44 10.72 5.67 -12.02
C SER A 44 11.19 5.68 -13.48
N LEU A 45 12.42 5.21 -13.72
CA LEU A 45 12.95 4.96 -15.07
C LEU A 45 12.20 3.82 -15.80
N ASN A 46 11.69 2.84 -15.05
CA ASN A 46 10.96 1.71 -15.60
C ASN A 46 9.72 1.39 -14.74
N PRO A 47 8.68 2.24 -14.76
CA PRO A 47 7.50 2.08 -13.92
C PRO A 47 6.77 0.74 -14.17
N GLY A 48 6.34 0.08 -13.10
CA GLY A 48 5.65 -1.21 -13.16
C GLY A 48 6.55 -2.42 -13.38
N SER A 49 7.83 -2.22 -13.68
CA SER A 49 8.77 -3.31 -13.80
C SER A 49 9.48 -3.54 -12.48
N PHE A 50 9.60 -4.81 -12.10
CA PHE A 50 10.46 -5.19 -11.00
C PHE A 50 11.91 -4.78 -11.27
N ARG A 51 12.62 -4.34 -10.23
CA ARG A 51 13.99 -3.84 -10.37
C ARG A 51 14.96 -4.97 -10.71
N THR A 52 15.93 -4.65 -11.54
CA THR A 52 17.06 -5.54 -11.88
C THR A 52 18.38 -5.07 -11.29
N GLY A 53 18.37 -3.94 -10.56
CA GLY A 53 19.54 -3.36 -9.93
C GLY A 53 19.32 -3.05 -8.45
N SER A 54 20.40 -2.64 -7.80
CA SER A 54 20.40 -2.19 -6.42
C SER A 54 19.66 -0.86 -6.26
N VAL A 55 18.94 -0.73 -5.15
CA VAL A 55 18.32 0.52 -4.68
C VAL A 55 18.72 0.76 -3.23
N THR A 56 18.66 2.01 -2.79
CA THR A 56 18.99 2.39 -1.41
C THR A 56 17.86 3.25 -0.86
N VAL A 57 17.52 3.05 0.41
CA VAL A 57 16.58 3.90 1.14
C VAL A 57 17.32 4.66 2.22
N GLU A 58 17.32 5.98 2.12
CA GLU A 58 17.78 6.86 3.20
C GLU A 58 16.80 6.81 4.37
N LEU A 59 17.30 6.50 5.57
CA LEU A 59 16.51 6.50 6.79
C LEU A 59 16.60 7.90 7.40
N GLY A 60 15.53 8.69 7.30
CA GLY A 60 15.45 10.11 7.69
C GLY A 60 15.57 10.43 9.19
N ASN A 61 16.41 9.71 9.92
CA ASN A 61 16.65 9.81 11.35
C ASN A 61 18.14 9.64 11.71
N ASP A 62 19.05 9.99 10.79
CA ASP A 62 20.52 9.85 10.92
C ASP A 62 20.99 8.41 11.18
N LYS A 63 20.14 7.41 10.85
CA LYS A 63 20.40 5.98 11.13
C LYS A 63 21.01 5.23 9.94
N GLY A 64 21.49 5.97 8.95
CA GLY A 64 22.13 5.42 7.76
C GLY A 64 21.14 5.00 6.68
N GLU A 65 21.54 4.01 5.91
CA GLU A 65 20.87 3.57 4.70
C GLU A 65 20.41 2.10 4.83
N TRP A 66 19.29 1.79 4.21
CA TRP A 66 18.86 0.40 4.01
C TRP A 66 19.04 0.01 2.55
N LYS A 67 19.74 -1.10 2.32
CA LYS A 67 19.89 -1.73 1.01
C LYS A 67 19.23 -3.11 1.05
N PRO A 68 18.10 -3.32 0.36
CA PRO A 68 17.51 -4.66 0.24
C PRO A 68 18.44 -5.59 -0.55
N GLN A 69 18.27 -6.89 -0.34
CA GLN A 69 18.95 -7.91 -1.13
C GLN A 69 18.57 -7.78 -2.62
N GLU A 70 19.35 -8.38 -3.50
CA GLU A 70 18.96 -8.45 -4.91
C GLU A 70 17.62 -9.16 -5.07
N LEU A 71 16.80 -8.65 -5.98
CA LEU A 71 15.45 -9.15 -6.16
C LEU A 71 15.49 -10.55 -6.80
N ASP A 72 14.88 -11.52 -6.14
CA ASP A 72 14.58 -12.82 -6.72
C ASP A 72 13.07 -12.96 -6.94
N TYR A 73 12.66 -13.01 -8.22
CA TYR A 73 11.24 -13.09 -8.58
C TYR A 73 10.56 -14.35 -8.04
N GLN A 74 11.26 -15.49 -8.00
CA GLN A 74 10.65 -16.73 -7.51
C GLN A 74 10.38 -16.64 -6.01
N SER A 75 11.32 -16.09 -5.23
CA SER A 75 11.11 -15.81 -3.80
C SER A 75 9.90 -14.90 -3.55
N GLU A 76 9.65 -13.89 -4.41
CA GLU A 76 8.47 -13.03 -4.29
C GLU A 76 7.16 -13.76 -4.62
N VAL A 77 7.17 -14.64 -5.62
CA VAL A 77 6.02 -15.51 -5.95
C VAL A 77 5.71 -16.43 -4.76
N ASP A 78 6.72 -17.07 -4.20
CA ASP A 78 6.56 -18.00 -3.08
C ASP A 78 6.09 -17.27 -1.83
N PHE A 79 6.67 -16.11 -1.52
CA PHE A 79 6.21 -15.26 -0.41
C PHE A 79 4.73 -14.90 -0.57
N PHE A 80 4.34 -14.39 -1.74
CA PHE A 80 2.97 -13.96 -2.00
C PHE A 80 1.99 -15.12 -1.81
N ASN A 81 2.25 -16.26 -2.44
CA ASN A 81 1.39 -17.44 -2.36
C ASN A 81 1.26 -17.97 -0.94
N ASN A 82 2.38 -18.08 -0.22
CA ASN A 82 2.38 -18.54 1.17
C ASN A 82 1.61 -17.57 2.08
N LEU A 83 1.75 -16.26 1.88
CA LEU A 83 1.03 -15.26 2.66
C LEU A 83 -0.48 -15.33 2.40
N MET A 84 -0.90 -15.49 1.14
CA MET A 84 -2.32 -15.59 0.79
C MET A 84 -2.97 -16.85 1.37
N GLN A 85 -2.24 -17.96 1.47
CA GLN A 85 -2.71 -19.23 2.04
C GLN A 85 -2.69 -19.29 3.57
N LYS A 86 -1.98 -18.36 4.24
CA LYS A 86 -1.82 -18.38 5.69
C LYS A 86 -3.16 -18.26 6.42
N ASP A 87 -3.35 -19.04 7.49
CA ASP A 87 -4.53 -18.94 8.36
C ASP A 87 -4.39 -17.77 9.35
N THR A 88 -4.56 -16.56 8.82
CA THR A 88 -4.51 -15.28 9.55
C THR A 88 -5.55 -14.32 8.96
N SER A 89 -5.93 -13.31 9.73
CA SER A 89 -6.89 -12.29 9.25
C SER A 89 -6.41 -11.60 7.97
N VAL A 90 -7.36 -11.14 7.15
CA VAL A 90 -7.04 -10.35 5.94
C VAL A 90 -6.25 -9.09 6.31
N THR A 91 -6.58 -8.44 7.43
CA THR A 91 -5.84 -7.27 7.92
C THR A 91 -4.38 -7.61 8.23
N ASP A 92 -4.12 -8.78 8.82
CA ASP A 92 -2.76 -9.25 9.08
C ASP A 92 -2.00 -9.51 7.77
N LYS A 93 -2.63 -10.18 6.80
CA LYS A 93 -2.06 -10.43 5.47
C LYS A 93 -1.74 -9.11 4.75
N ALA A 94 -2.67 -8.16 4.75
CA ALA A 94 -2.50 -6.87 4.10
C ALA A 94 -1.36 -6.05 4.70
N MET A 95 -1.26 -5.97 6.04
CA MET A 95 -0.15 -5.28 6.68
C MET A 95 1.19 -5.99 6.46
N THR A 96 1.20 -7.32 6.48
CA THR A 96 2.41 -8.12 6.20
C THR A 96 2.92 -7.86 4.78
N LEU A 97 2.02 -7.91 3.79
CA LEU A 97 2.34 -7.61 2.40
C LEU A 97 2.84 -6.17 2.24
N MET A 98 2.14 -5.21 2.86
CA MET A 98 2.53 -3.80 2.83
C MET A 98 3.97 -3.59 3.30
N TYR A 99 4.32 -4.15 4.46
CA TYR A 99 5.65 -3.96 5.04
C TYR A 99 6.73 -4.80 4.36
N HIS A 100 6.40 -5.99 3.85
CA HIS A 100 7.31 -6.74 2.99
C HIS A 100 7.70 -5.91 1.76
N ASN A 101 6.72 -5.39 1.02
CA ASN A 101 6.96 -4.65 -0.22
C ASN A 101 7.73 -3.33 0.05
N MET A 102 7.42 -2.67 1.16
CA MET A 102 8.19 -1.49 1.60
C MET A 102 9.66 -1.85 1.85
N ARG A 103 9.97 -2.92 2.59
CA ARG A 103 11.37 -3.24 2.94
C ARG A 103 12.17 -3.79 1.78
N ASN A 104 11.58 -4.61 0.91
CA ASN A 104 12.29 -5.26 -0.19
C ASN A 104 12.47 -4.37 -1.43
N GLN A 105 11.73 -3.26 -1.49
CA GLN A 105 11.78 -2.27 -2.58
C GLN A 105 11.72 -2.95 -3.95
N LEU A 106 10.60 -3.61 -4.27
CA LEU A 106 10.49 -4.43 -5.49
C LEU A 106 10.66 -3.63 -6.79
N PHE A 107 10.45 -2.31 -6.73
CA PHE A 107 10.50 -1.39 -7.86
C PHE A 107 11.61 -0.34 -7.72
N GLY A 108 11.94 0.33 -8.81
CA GLY A 108 12.92 1.43 -8.82
C GLY A 108 12.47 2.68 -8.05
N ASP A 109 11.17 3.00 -8.08
CA ASP A 109 10.56 4.08 -7.28
C ASP A 109 9.10 3.71 -6.94
N GLY A 110 8.47 4.47 -6.05
CA GLY A 110 7.06 4.35 -5.73
C GLY A 110 6.73 3.26 -4.73
N ASN A 111 7.72 2.51 -4.23
CA ASN A 111 7.53 1.31 -3.39
C ASN A 111 6.55 1.53 -2.23
N LYS A 112 6.69 2.62 -1.47
CA LYS A 112 5.79 2.91 -0.35
C LYS A 112 4.34 3.18 -0.80
N ARG A 113 4.16 3.89 -1.91
CA ARG A 113 2.84 4.21 -2.49
C ARG A 113 2.19 2.96 -3.07
N THR A 114 2.97 2.14 -3.79
CA THR A 114 2.54 0.84 -4.30
C THR A 114 2.10 -0.07 -3.15
N ALA A 115 2.92 -0.23 -2.12
CA ALA A 115 2.64 -1.11 -0.98
C ALA A 115 1.33 -0.75 -0.27
N ILE A 116 1.07 0.55 -0.05
CA ILE A 116 -0.18 1.03 0.58
C ILE A 116 -1.39 0.67 -0.29
N LEU A 117 -1.31 0.87 -1.60
CA LEU A 117 -2.41 0.57 -2.53
C LEU A 117 -2.64 -0.93 -2.70
N VAL A 118 -1.58 -1.73 -2.78
CA VAL A 118 -1.63 -3.19 -2.84
C VAL A 118 -2.31 -3.76 -1.60
N ALA A 119 -1.92 -3.28 -0.41
CA ALA A 119 -2.54 -3.71 0.83
C ALA A 119 -4.01 -3.27 0.92
N ASN A 120 -4.34 -2.05 0.48
CA ASN A 120 -5.71 -1.59 0.43
C ASN A 120 -6.57 -2.34 -0.60
N LYS A 121 -6.01 -2.80 -1.73
CA LYS A 121 -6.73 -3.70 -2.66
C LYS A 121 -7.19 -4.95 -1.94
N LEU A 122 -6.29 -5.61 -1.22
CA LEU A 122 -6.62 -6.80 -0.45
C LEU A 122 -7.68 -6.53 0.62
N MET A 123 -7.56 -5.41 1.32
CA MET A 123 -8.53 -5.00 2.36
C MET A 123 -9.92 -4.72 1.77
N ILE A 124 -9.99 -4.02 0.63
CA ILE A 124 -11.24 -3.65 -0.04
C ILE A 124 -11.94 -4.90 -0.59
N ASP A 125 -11.21 -5.77 -1.28
CA ASP A 125 -11.76 -7.00 -1.90
C ASP A 125 -12.46 -7.91 -0.89
N HIS A 126 -12.03 -7.85 0.38
CA HIS A 126 -12.55 -8.69 1.47
C HIS A 126 -13.37 -7.92 2.50
N GLY A 127 -13.65 -6.62 2.27
CA GLY A 127 -14.43 -5.80 3.21
C GLY A 127 -13.77 -5.60 4.58
N ALA A 128 -12.44 -5.67 4.67
CA ALA A 128 -11.68 -5.59 5.92
C ALA A 128 -11.37 -4.15 6.39
N GLY A 129 -11.93 -3.14 5.71
CA GLY A 129 -11.68 -1.72 5.97
C GLY A 129 -10.59 -1.13 5.09
N LEU A 130 -9.92 -0.08 5.56
CA LEU A 130 -8.84 0.61 4.86
C LEU A 130 -7.64 0.82 5.77
N ILE A 131 -6.44 0.81 5.19
CA ILE A 131 -5.20 1.24 5.83
C ILE A 131 -4.97 2.70 5.45
N ASN A 132 -5.10 3.60 6.43
CA ASN A 132 -4.88 5.03 6.29
C ASN A 132 -4.26 5.61 7.58
N VAL A 133 -2.95 5.87 7.55
CA VAL A 133 -2.22 6.45 8.69
C VAL A 133 -2.46 7.96 8.77
N PRO A 134 -3.03 8.47 9.88
CA PRO A 134 -3.28 9.90 10.09
C PRO A 134 -2.03 10.77 9.94
N LEU A 135 -2.20 11.99 9.41
CA LEU A 135 -1.08 12.91 9.13
C LEU A 135 -0.25 13.23 10.38
N ASP A 136 -0.92 13.49 11.50
CA ASP A 136 -0.33 13.77 12.81
C ASP A 136 0.45 12.59 13.41
N LYS A 137 0.26 11.38 12.89
CA LYS A 137 0.95 10.17 13.33
C LYS A 137 2.02 9.67 12.36
N ARG A 138 2.23 10.34 11.23
CA ARG A 138 3.16 9.90 10.18
C ARG A 138 4.61 9.84 10.63
N ASP A 139 5.06 10.74 11.49
CA ASP A 139 6.46 10.75 11.95
C ASP A 139 6.77 9.53 12.81
N VAL A 140 5.85 9.16 13.71
CA VAL A 140 5.95 7.93 14.52
C VAL A 140 5.95 6.71 13.61
N TRP A 141 5.05 6.67 12.64
CA TRP A 141 4.96 5.58 11.67
C TRP A 141 6.25 5.43 10.86
N ASN A 142 6.79 6.53 10.34
CA ASN A 142 8.04 6.55 9.58
C ASN A 142 9.22 6.06 10.43
N ASN A 143 9.28 6.46 11.72
CA ASN A 143 10.30 5.98 12.64
C ASN A 143 10.23 4.46 12.85
N LEU A 144 9.02 3.90 12.99
CA LEU A 144 8.80 2.47 13.12
C LEU A 144 9.18 1.70 11.84
N ILE A 145 8.88 2.27 10.66
CA ILE A 145 9.35 1.72 9.37
C ILE A 145 10.87 1.68 9.32
N SER A 146 11.58 2.76 9.68
CA SER A 146 13.05 2.78 9.70
C SER A 146 13.63 1.72 10.63
N LYS A 147 13.04 1.55 11.82
CA LYS A 147 13.45 0.48 12.77
C LYS A 147 13.26 -0.90 12.16
N TYR A 148 12.12 -1.13 11.52
CA TYR A 148 11.81 -2.40 10.84
C TYR A 148 12.75 -2.69 9.67
N TYR A 149 13.15 -1.68 8.90
CA TYR A 149 14.10 -1.88 7.80
C TYR A 149 15.41 -2.49 8.34
N LEU A 150 15.93 -1.94 9.42
CA LEU A 150 17.16 -2.40 10.07
C LEU A 150 16.99 -3.74 10.80
N SER A 151 15.89 -3.96 11.51
CA SER A 151 15.72 -5.16 12.35
C SER A 151 15.15 -6.37 11.62
N GLY A 152 14.37 -6.15 10.56
CA GLY A 152 13.53 -7.19 9.93
C GLY A 152 12.31 -7.61 10.77
N ASP A 153 12.14 -7.08 11.99
CA ASP A 153 11.00 -7.38 12.86
C ASP A 153 9.84 -6.41 12.62
N MET A 154 8.76 -6.92 12.04
CA MET A 154 7.55 -6.16 11.73
C MET A 154 6.53 -6.09 12.87
N LYS A 155 6.72 -6.81 13.99
CA LYS A 155 5.67 -6.96 15.02
C LYS A 155 5.22 -5.62 15.58
N THR A 156 6.16 -4.83 16.11
CA THR A 156 5.86 -3.52 16.73
C THR A 156 5.20 -2.56 15.73
N LEU A 157 5.66 -2.59 14.47
CA LEU A 157 5.11 -1.76 13.41
C LEU A 157 3.67 -2.17 13.05
N LYS A 158 3.40 -3.48 12.93
CA LYS A 158 2.05 -4.00 12.68
C LYS A 158 1.10 -3.67 13.83
N ASP A 159 1.50 -3.93 15.08
CA ASP A 159 0.67 -3.64 16.26
C ASP A 159 0.28 -2.16 16.31
N TRP A 160 1.25 -1.26 16.09
CA TRP A 160 0.98 0.18 16.06
C TRP A 160 0.04 0.58 14.92
N THR A 161 0.24 -0.01 13.73
CA THR A 161 -0.57 0.28 12.53
C THR A 161 -2.00 -0.21 12.70
N TYR A 162 -2.18 -1.38 13.32
CA TYR A 162 -3.49 -1.92 13.62
C TYR A 162 -4.32 -0.95 14.48
N VAL A 163 -3.71 -0.41 15.54
CA VAL A 163 -4.38 0.50 16.48
C VAL A 163 -4.64 1.88 15.86
N ASN A 164 -3.71 2.39 15.03
CA ASN A 164 -3.71 3.80 14.64
C ASN A 164 -4.04 4.07 13.18
N GLY A 165 -3.95 3.06 12.31
CA GLY A 165 -3.99 3.20 10.87
C GLY A 165 -5.07 2.37 10.18
N ILE A 166 -5.82 1.53 10.91
CA ILE A 166 -6.94 0.79 10.35
C ILE A 166 -8.22 1.59 10.53
N GLN A 167 -8.91 1.84 9.42
CA GLN A 167 -10.24 2.46 9.39
C GLN A 167 -11.25 1.40 8.99
N GLY A 168 -12.01 0.92 9.96
CA GLY A 168 -13.11 -0.02 9.73
C GLY A 168 -14.36 0.70 9.21
N VAL A 169 -15.31 -0.07 8.70
CA VAL A 169 -16.64 0.45 8.41
C VAL A 169 -17.47 0.39 9.70
N THR A 170 -17.70 1.53 10.34
CA THR A 170 -18.66 1.61 11.45
C THR A 170 -20.05 1.73 10.86
N PHE A 171 -20.80 0.63 10.84
CA PHE A 171 -22.22 0.66 10.53
C PHE A 171 -22.99 1.06 11.77
N ASP A 172 -23.46 2.30 11.80
CA ASP A 172 -24.36 2.75 12.86
C ASP A 172 -25.77 2.23 12.56
N HIS A 173 -26.10 1.04 13.07
CA HIS A 173 -27.40 0.38 12.87
C HIS A 173 -28.61 1.17 13.40
N LYS A 174 -28.39 2.36 13.99
CA LYS A 174 -29.43 3.24 14.53
C LYS A 174 -29.90 4.33 13.57
N GLN A 175 -29.35 4.40 12.36
CA GLN A 175 -29.77 5.42 11.40
C GLN A 175 -31.04 4.98 10.64
N ASN A 176 -32.21 5.38 11.16
CA ASN A 176 -33.46 5.49 10.39
C ASN A 176 -33.37 6.67 9.40
N LEU A 177 -32.34 6.69 8.56
CA LEU A 177 -32.25 7.67 7.48
C LEU A 177 -33.14 7.20 6.32
N PRO A 178 -33.94 8.10 5.72
CA PRO A 178 -34.69 7.76 4.52
C PRO A 178 -33.71 7.30 3.44
N LYS A 179 -34.00 6.15 2.82
CA LYS A 179 -33.25 5.71 1.64
C LYS A 179 -33.48 6.74 0.54
N PRO A 180 -32.43 7.29 -0.10
CA PRO A 180 -32.62 8.14 -1.25
C PRO A 180 -33.30 7.31 -2.36
N ASP A 181 -34.41 7.83 -2.87
CA ASP A 181 -35.04 7.32 -4.09
C ASP A 181 -34.38 8.03 -5.26
N ILE A 182 -33.71 7.26 -6.12
CA ILE A 182 -33.05 7.80 -7.31
C ILE A 182 -34.12 7.81 -8.40
N ASN A 183 -34.62 9.00 -8.77
CA ASN A 183 -35.54 9.12 -9.89
C ASN A 183 -34.75 8.82 -11.20
N PRO A 184 -35.15 7.81 -11.98
CA PRO A 184 -34.48 7.51 -13.25
C PRO A 184 -34.41 8.70 -14.22
N GLU A 185 -35.33 9.66 -14.11
CA GLU A 185 -35.37 10.88 -14.94
C GLU A 185 -34.26 11.90 -14.61
N ASP A 186 -33.58 11.79 -13.47
CA ASP A 186 -32.51 12.74 -13.07
C ASP A 186 -31.18 12.49 -13.83
N TYR A 187 -31.12 11.44 -14.67
CA TYR A 187 -29.91 10.99 -15.36
C TYR A 187 -30.11 10.70 -16.86
N GLU A 188 -31.25 11.09 -17.43
CA GLU A 188 -31.47 11.23 -18.89
C GLU A 188 -31.42 12.70 -19.31
#